data_AF-A0A2N2D1Z6-F1
#
_entry.id   AF-A0A2N2D1Z6-F1
#
_cell.length_a   1.000
_cell.length_b   1.000
_cell.length_c   1.000
_cell.angle_alpha   90.00
_cell.angle_beta   90.00
_cell.angle_gamma   90.00
#
_symmetry.space_group_name_H-M   'P 1'
#
loop_
_entity.id
_entity.type
_entity.pdbx_description
1 polymer ?
#
loop_
_entity_poly.entity_id
_entity_poly.type
_entity_poly.pdbx_seq_one_letter_code
_entity_poly.pdbx_strand_id
1 'polypeptide(L)'
;MKIRFGYVAMSMILEDCSPSKTITVANLSKIDEEAARVNKLTSLANINLTNTQRLLYHNQVHDIKVFRITSKLVPLGTHPITQNWDWLNTVGDKLELLGLYVKNNGFRISAHPDHYTLLNSPKEEVFEKSIEDLEYHCKIFNRMGLDSSAKLVIHVGGCYGDKISSIQRFINNYNDLPQHLKNRIILENDDKIYTARDVLNICQHLGIPMVLDIHHHWCNNNNDDIKGYLPAIFDTWTHQTLVPKIHVSSPKDDKKFRSHADNIDPVLFLDFLRMTKNLNKDFDVMIEAKNKDLALFKLMNDLRNIPELHFTNEASIEY
;
A
#
# COMPACT_ATOMS: atom_id res chain seq x y z
N MET A 1 -16.52 -10.71 14.06
CA MET A 1 -15.53 -10.39 12.99
C MET A 1 -15.10 -8.94 13.12
N LYS A 2 -13.85 -8.68 13.47
CA LYS A 2 -13.29 -7.33 13.64
C LYS A 2 -12.70 -6.78 12.36
N ILE A 3 -13.04 -5.53 12.04
CA ILE A 3 -12.58 -4.82 10.85
C ILE A 3 -11.95 -3.49 11.27
N ARG A 4 -10.70 -3.26 10.86
CA ARG A 4 -9.99 -1.99 11.14
C ARG A 4 -9.75 -1.23 9.85
N PHE A 5 -9.85 0.09 9.91
CA PHE A 5 -9.71 0.97 8.76
C PHE A 5 -8.41 1.76 8.80
N GLY A 6 -7.88 2.01 7.61
CA GLY A 6 -6.68 2.80 7.37
C GLY A 6 -6.82 3.66 6.13
N TYR A 7 -5.89 4.58 5.93
CA TYR A 7 -5.83 5.40 4.74
C TYR A 7 -4.40 5.55 4.22
N VAL A 8 -4.29 6.18 3.05
CA VAL A 8 -3.05 6.24 2.28
C VAL A 8 -2.31 7.55 2.47
N ALA A 9 -1.05 7.45 2.89
CA ALA A 9 0.05 8.41 2.75
C ALA A 9 -0.09 9.77 3.44
N MET A 10 -1.20 10.48 3.32
CA MET A 10 -1.35 11.86 3.80
C MET A 10 -2.74 12.10 4.37
N SER A 11 -2.83 13.09 5.26
CA SER A 11 -4.07 13.55 5.87
C SER A 11 -4.58 14.79 5.12
N MET A 12 -5.90 14.90 5.00
CA MET A 12 -6.60 16.11 4.54
C MET A 12 -7.03 17.01 5.71
N ILE A 13 -6.85 16.56 6.95
CA ILE A 13 -7.13 17.33 8.18
C ILE A 13 -5.87 18.08 8.65
N LEU A 14 -4.71 17.44 8.60
CA LEU A 14 -3.46 18.05 9.07
C LEU A 14 -2.92 19.06 8.08
N GLU A 15 -2.86 20.33 8.50
CA GLU A 15 -2.27 21.41 7.71
C GLU A 15 -0.75 21.24 7.55
N ASP A 16 -0.25 21.57 6.35
CA ASP A 16 1.17 21.50 5.98
C ASP A 16 1.87 20.18 6.32
N CYS A 17 1.14 19.07 6.21
CA CYS A 17 1.58 17.76 6.66
C CYS A 17 1.85 16.76 5.52
N SER A 18 2.22 17.23 4.32
CA SER A 18 2.59 16.32 3.22
C SER A 18 3.90 15.59 3.54
N PRO A 19 3.92 14.24 3.54
CA PRO A 19 5.15 13.46 3.74
C PRO A 19 5.83 13.08 2.42
N SER A 20 5.44 13.71 1.31
CA SER A 20 5.89 13.37 -0.05
C SER A 20 6.51 14.56 -0.78
N LYS A 21 7.07 15.52 -0.05
CA LYS A 21 7.80 16.64 -0.64
C LYS A 21 8.96 16.07 -1.46
N THR A 22 9.16 16.62 -2.65
CA THR A 22 10.18 16.15 -3.58
C THR A 22 10.71 17.30 -4.43
N ILE A 23 11.76 17.04 -5.20
CA ILE A 23 12.34 17.94 -6.19
C ILE A 23 12.54 17.16 -7.49
N THR A 24 12.33 17.81 -8.63
CA THR A 24 12.62 17.18 -9.93
C THR A 24 14.13 17.12 -10.15
N VAL A 25 14.59 16.11 -10.89
CA VAL A 25 16.00 15.98 -11.30
C VAL A 25 16.47 17.27 -12.00
N ALA A 26 15.66 17.82 -12.91
CA ALA A 26 15.98 19.05 -13.63
C ALA A 26 16.21 20.26 -12.70
N ASN A 27 15.46 20.39 -11.61
CA ASN A 27 15.66 21.49 -10.65
C ASN A 27 16.82 21.21 -9.69
N LEU A 28 17.04 19.95 -9.31
CA LEU A 28 18.19 19.57 -8.49
C LEU A 28 19.52 19.79 -9.25
N SER A 29 19.55 19.49 -10.55
CA SER A 29 20.73 19.67 -11.41
C SER A 29 21.14 21.13 -11.63
N LYS A 30 20.26 22.11 -11.30
CA LYS A 30 20.61 23.54 -11.32
C LYS A 30 21.45 23.97 -10.12
N ILE A 31 21.65 23.08 -9.15
CA ILE A 31 22.50 23.31 -7.98
C ILE A 31 23.86 22.69 -8.30
N ASP A 32 24.84 23.55 -8.51
CA ASP A 32 26.19 23.17 -8.95
C ASP A 32 26.92 22.37 -7.86
N GLU A 33 26.89 22.85 -6.62
CA GLU A 33 27.57 22.21 -5.51
C GLU A 33 26.84 20.94 -5.03
N GLU A 34 27.57 19.83 -5.01
CA GLU A 34 27.04 18.54 -4.55
C GLU A 34 26.56 18.58 -3.10
N ALA A 35 27.33 19.24 -2.21
CA ALA A 35 26.94 19.41 -0.82
C ALA A 35 25.61 20.17 -0.68
N ALA A 36 25.37 21.18 -1.53
CA ALA A 36 24.12 21.92 -1.54
C ALA A 36 22.95 21.05 -2.05
N ARG A 37 23.17 20.17 -3.04
CA ARG A 37 22.17 19.17 -3.47
C ARG A 37 21.81 18.20 -2.34
N VAL A 38 22.82 17.65 -1.66
CA VAL A 38 22.64 16.74 -0.51
C VAL A 38 21.88 17.43 0.62
N ASN A 39 22.25 18.67 0.97
CA ASN A 39 21.56 19.46 1.99
C ASN A 39 20.09 19.70 1.62
N LYS A 40 19.80 20.02 0.34
CA LYS A 40 18.43 20.22 -0.14
C LYS A 40 17.60 18.94 -0.02
N LEU A 41 18.14 17.80 -0.47
CA LEU A 41 17.46 16.51 -0.39
C LEU A 41 17.24 16.05 1.05
N THR A 42 18.27 16.21 1.90
CA THR A 42 18.21 15.92 3.34
C THR A 42 17.15 16.75 4.04
N SER A 43 17.06 18.05 3.72
CA SER A 43 16.01 18.93 4.24
C SER A 43 14.60 18.42 3.86
N LEU A 44 14.39 18.05 2.59
CA LEU A 44 13.11 17.50 2.14
C LEU A 44 12.76 16.16 2.81
N ALA A 45 13.72 15.23 2.90
CA ALA A 45 13.54 13.97 3.60
C ALA A 45 13.21 14.18 5.09
N ASN A 46 13.87 15.11 5.76
CA ASN A 46 13.59 15.46 7.15
C ASN A 46 12.18 16.03 7.34
N ILE A 47 11.70 16.87 6.41
CA ILE A 47 10.32 17.37 6.41
C ILE A 47 9.35 16.19 6.26
N ASN A 48 9.61 15.29 5.29
CA ASN A 48 8.77 14.13 5.04
C ASN A 48 8.65 13.23 6.26
N LEU A 49 9.78 12.86 6.89
CA LEU A 49 9.82 12.02 8.08
C LEU A 49 9.12 12.68 9.28
N THR A 50 9.30 13.98 9.45
CA THR A 50 8.63 14.75 10.51
C THR A 50 7.11 14.78 10.30
N ASN A 51 6.67 14.94 9.06
CA ASN A 51 5.24 14.87 8.72
C ASN A 51 4.68 13.45 8.84
N THR A 52 5.45 12.41 8.51
CA THR A 52 5.06 11.02 8.81
C THR A 52 4.87 10.81 10.31
N GLN A 53 5.73 11.36 11.17
CA GLN A 53 5.55 11.29 12.62
C GLN A 53 4.24 11.98 13.08
N ARG A 54 3.95 13.16 12.54
CA ARG A 54 2.70 13.90 12.80
C ARG A 54 1.47 13.10 12.37
N LEU A 55 1.54 12.44 11.22
CA LEU A 55 0.47 11.54 10.74
C LEU A 55 0.27 10.36 11.68
N LEU A 56 1.35 9.74 12.18
CA LEU A 56 1.25 8.66 13.17
C LEU A 56 0.65 9.15 14.51
N TYR A 57 0.92 10.38 14.93
CA TYR A 57 0.25 10.97 16.11
C TYR A 57 -1.25 11.18 15.86
N HIS A 58 -1.61 11.76 14.71
CA HIS A 58 -3.02 11.91 14.31
C HIS A 58 -3.73 10.55 14.27
N ASN A 59 -3.11 9.56 13.64
CA ASN A 59 -3.65 8.20 13.55
C ASN A 59 -3.84 7.58 14.94
N GLN A 60 -2.90 7.80 15.87
CA GLN A 60 -3.03 7.31 17.23
C GLN A 60 -4.22 7.94 17.96
N VAL A 61 -4.44 9.26 17.80
CA VAL A 61 -5.55 9.99 18.43
C VAL A 61 -6.90 9.50 17.93
N HIS A 62 -6.98 9.06 16.66
CA HIS A 62 -8.21 8.61 16.01
C HIS A 62 -8.31 7.08 15.85
N ASP A 63 -7.53 6.32 16.63
CA ASP A 63 -7.53 4.85 16.62
C ASP A 63 -7.23 4.17 15.26
N ILE A 64 -6.65 4.89 14.30
CA ILE A 64 -6.30 4.41 12.96
C ILE A 64 -5.01 3.58 13.07
N LYS A 65 -5.12 2.25 13.15
CA LYS A 65 -3.94 1.37 13.27
C LYS A 65 -3.37 0.89 11.95
N VAL A 66 -4.05 1.09 10.84
CA VAL A 66 -3.63 0.62 9.52
C VAL A 66 -3.18 1.82 8.69
N PHE A 67 -1.95 1.82 8.20
CA PHE A 67 -1.42 2.98 7.48
C PHE A 67 -0.50 2.58 6.33
N ARG A 68 -0.71 3.18 5.15
CA ARG A 68 0.21 3.07 4.02
C ARG A 68 1.12 4.29 3.98
N ILE A 69 2.42 4.09 4.19
CA ILE A 69 3.40 5.18 4.04
C ILE A 69 3.61 5.51 2.55
N THR A 70 4.08 6.72 2.27
CA THR A 70 4.42 7.12 0.91
C THR A 70 5.77 6.55 0.47
N SER A 71 5.85 6.12 -0.80
CA SER A 71 7.11 5.74 -1.45
C SER A 71 8.06 6.93 -1.64
N LYS A 72 7.56 8.17 -1.55
CA LYS A 72 8.35 9.41 -1.72
C LYS A 72 9.01 9.92 -0.43
N LEU A 73 9.13 9.07 0.60
CA LEU A 73 9.64 9.46 1.92
C LEU A 73 11.03 10.09 1.82
N VAL A 74 11.93 9.45 1.06
CA VAL A 74 13.26 9.97 0.71
C VAL A 74 13.26 10.36 -0.77
N PRO A 75 13.32 11.66 -1.12
CA PRO A 75 13.23 12.10 -2.50
C PRO A 75 14.39 11.58 -3.35
N LEU A 76 14.06 10.99 -4.50
CA LEU A 76 15.04 10.49 -5.48
C LEU A 76 16.02 9.46 -4.89
N GLY A 77 15.64 8.73 -3.83
CA GLY A 77 16.53 7.82 -3.11
C GLY A 77 17.08 6.63 -3.93
N THR A 78 16.50 6.35 -5.08
CA THR A 78 16.95 5.33 -6.06
C THR A 78 17.54 5.93 -7.34
N HIS A 79 17.52 7.25 -7.51
CA HIS A 79 17.96 7.88 -8.76
C HIS A 79 19.49 8.06 -8.77
N PRO A 80 20.20 7.82 -9.89
CA PRO A 80 21.67 7.93 -9.95
C PRO A 80 22.25 9.29 -9.49
N ILE A 81 21.49 10.37 -9.62
CA ILE A 81 21.89 11.71 -9.12
C ILE A 81 22.14 11.76 -7.61
N THR A 82 21.63 10.79 -6.85
CA THR A 82 21.80 10.69 -5.40
C THR A 82 22.82 9.62 -4.98
N GLN A 83 23.59 9.05 -5.91
CA GLN A 83 24.53 7.95 -5.63
C GLN A 83 25.58 8.25 -4.54
N ASN A 84 25.98 9.52 -4.38
CA ASN A 84 26.95 9.95 -3.36
C ASN A 84 26.28 10.35 -2.04
N TRP A 85 24.95 10.34 -1.97
CA TRP A 85 24.20 10.67 -0.77
C TRP A 85 23.83 9.40 -0.03
N ASP A 86 24.54 9.13 1.06
CA ASP A 86 24.16 8.09 2.02
C ASP A 86 22.97 8.53 2.88
N TRP A 87 21.80 8.58 2.23
CA TRP A 87 20.57 9.03 2.85
C TRP A 87 20.18 8.14 4.03
N LEU A 88 20.47 6.84 3.98
CA LEU A 88 20.04 5.88 4.99
C LEU A 88 20.68 6.18 6.35
N ASN A 89 21.98 6.52 6.34
CA ASN A 89 22.67 6.98 7.54
C ASN A 89 22.28 8.43 7.88
N THR A 90 22.19 9.32 6.88
CA THR A 90 21.89 10.74 7.09
C THR A 90 20.57 10.98 7.82
N VAL A 91 19.51 10.24 7.48
CA VAL A 91 18.18 10.36 8.12
C VAL A 91 17.83 9.17 9.02
N GLY A 92 18.85 8.35 9.34
CA GLY A 92 18.67 7.07 10.00
C GLY A 92 18.01 7.16 11.37
N ASP A 93 18.44 8.09 12.21
CA ASP A 93 17.91 8.24 13.57
C ASP A 93 16.42 8.57 13.56
N LYS A 94 15.95 9.37 12.59
CA LYS A 94 14.53 9.69 12.44
C LYS A 94 13.72 8.48 11.96
N LEU A 95 14.28 7.64 11.09
CA LEU A 95 13.65 6.39 10.68
C LEU A 95 13.51 5.44 11.88
N GLU A 96 14.56 5.30 12.69
CA GLU A 96 14.53 4.48 13.91
C GLU A 96 13.48 4.97 14.91
N LEU A 97 13.39 6.29 15.13
CA LEU A 97 12.37 6.89 16.00
C LEU A 97 10.95 6.63 15.50
N LEU A 98 10.70 6.79 14.19
CA LEU A 98 9.40 6.45 13.59
C LEU A 98 9.08 4.97 13.80
N GLY A 99 10.06 4.10 13.59
CA GLY A 99 9.94 2.67 13.76
C GLY A 99 9.63 2.23 15.19
N LEU A 100 10.30 2.84 16.16
CA LEU A 100 10.00 2.65 17.59
C LEU A 100 8.56 3.07 17.91
N TYR A 101 8.13 4.23 17.39
CA TYR A 101 6.76 4.70 17.58
C TYR A 101 5.73 3.76 16.95
N VAL A 102 5.99 3.28 15.73
CA VAL A 102 5.14 2.29 15.02
C VAL A 102 4.95 1.03 15.86
N LYS A 103 6.05 0.46 16.37
CA LYS A 103 6.02 -0.77 17.17
C LYS A 103 5.32 -0.59 18.51
N ASN A 104 5.67 0.46 19.26
CA ASN A 104 5.11 0.70 20.58
C ASN A 104 3.59 0.95 20.57
N ASN A 105 3.05 1.39 19.43
CA ASN A 105 1.64 1.71 19.28
C ASN A 105 0.86 0.70 18.42
N GLY A 106 1.50 -0.39 17.99
CA GLY A 106 0.85 -1.49 17.27
C GLY A 106 0.31 -1.12 15.88
N PHE A 107 1.03 -0.27 15.14
CA PHE A 107 0.63 0.09 13.78
C PHE A 107 0.95 -1.03 12.77
N ARG A 108 -0.01 -1.32 11.90
CA ARG A 108 0.21 -2.09 10.67
C ARG A 108 0.67 -1.14 9.57
N ILE A 109 1.93 -1.29 9.15
CA ILE A 109 2.54 -0.48 8.09
C ILE A 109 2.60 -1.26 6.78
N SER A 110 2.32 -0.57 5.68
CA SER A 110 2.64 -1.04 4.34
C SER A 110 3.13 0.10 3.46
N ALA A 111 3.76 -0.24 2.35
CA ALA A 111 3.98 0.66 1.22
C ALA A 111 3.40 0.03 -0.04
N HIS A 112 3.14 0.86 -1.04
CA HIS A 112 2.80 0.40 -2.37
C HIS A 112 3.84 1.01 -3.31
N PRO A 113 4.91 0.28 -3.65
CA PRO A 113 5.84 0.62 -4.72
C PRO A 113 5.13 1.18 -5.97
N ASP A 114 5.82 2.05 -6.70
CA ASP A 114 5.20 2.77 -7.82
C ASP A 114 4.79 1.80 -8.96
N HIS A 115 3.91 2.25 -9.85
CA HIS A 115 3.45 1.47 -11.01
C HIS A 115 4.55 1.10 -12.02
N TYR A 116 5.77 1.60 -11.80
CA TYR A 116 6.97 1.24 -12.57
C TYR A 116 7.69 -0.01 -12.01
N THR A 117 7.32 -0.48 -10.82
CA THR A 117 7.86 -1.68 -10.20
C THR A 117 7.18 -2.91 -10.82
N LEU A 118 7.76 -3.38 -11.93
CA LEU A 118 7.19 -4.37 -12.85
C LEU A 118 8.07 -5.63 -12.87
N LEU A 119 7.83 -6.54 -11.92
CA LEU A 119 8.57 -7.79 -11.80
C LEU A 119 8.42 -8.70 -13.02
N ASN A 120 7.35 -8.55 -13.81
CA ASN A 120 7.10 -9.36 -14.99
C ASN A 120 7.51 -8.69 -16.31
N SER A 121 8.28 -7.60 -16.25
CA SER A 121 8.81 -6.94 -17.44
C SER A 121 9.71 -7.89 -18.26
N PRO A 122 9.56 -7.93 -19.60
CA PRO A 122 10.48 -8.68 -20.46
C PRO A 122 11.83 -7.96 -20.65
N LYS A 123 11.91 -6.68 -20.24
CA LYS A 123 13.14 -5.90 -20.28
C LYS A 123 13.89 -6.02 -18.96
N GLU A 124 15.12 -6.52 -19.03
CA GLU A 124 16.02 -6.70 -17.88
C GLU A 124 16.24 -5.38 -17.11
N GLU A 125 16.51 -4.28 -17.83
CA GLU A 125 16.69 -2.94 -17.22
C GLU A 125 15.49 -2.47 -16.35
N VAL A 126 14.27 -2.90 -16.68
CA VAL A 126 13.06 -2.54 -15.92
C VAL A 126 12.92 -3.46 -14.71
N PHE A 127 13.27 -4.74 -14.88
CA PHE A 127 13.29 -5.70 -13.79
C PHE A 127 14.31 -5.26 -12.72
N GLU A 128 15.55 -4.92 -13.10
CA GLU A 128 16.59 -4.43 -12.19
C GLU A 128 16.14 -3.19 -11.41
N LYS A 129 15.57 -2.19 -12.09
CA LYS A 129 15.01 -0.99 -11.44
C LYS A 129 13.85 -1.31 -10.49
N SER A 130 13.06 -2.34 -10.80
CA SER A 130 12.00 -2.81 -9.90
C SER A 130 12.59 -3.41 -8.62
N ILE A 131 13.71 -4.14 -8.73
CA ILE A 131 14.44 -4.64 -7.56
C ILE A 131 15.00 -3.47 -6.74
N GLU A 132 15.63 -2.49 -7.38
CA GLU A 132 16.14 -1.30 -6.68
C GLU A 132 15.04 -0.54 -5.90
N ASP A 133 13.84 -0.40 -6.49
CA ASP A 133 12.70 0.22 -5.81
C ASP A 133 12.21 -0.62 -4.61
N LEU A 134 12.12 -1.94 -4.76
CA LEU A 134 11.77 -2.84 -3.65
C LEU A 134 12.81 -2.80 -2.52
N GLU A 135 14.09 -2.79 -2.87
CA GLU A 135 15.20 -2.68 -1.92
C GLU A 135 15.19 -1.34 -1.18
N TYR A 136 14.85 -0.24 -1.86
CA TYR A 136 14.67 1.06 -1.23
C TYR A 136 13.64 1.01 -0.10
N HIS A 137 12.46 0.42 -0.34
CA HIS A 137 11.44 0.27 0.69
C HIS A 137 11.89 -0.67 1.81
N CYS A 138 12.60 -1.76 1.48
CA CYS A 138 13.15 -2.67 2.48
C CYS A 138 14.20 -2.01 3.37
N LYS A 139 15.09 -1.19 2.82
CA LYS A 139 16.08 -0.40 3.58
C LYS A 139 15.39 0.54 4.56
N ILE A 140 14.32 1.22 4.13
CA ILE A 140 13.51 2.07 5.02
C ILE A 140 12.90 1.24 6.16
N PHE A 141 12.20 0.15 5.86
CA PHE A 141 11.57 -0.68 6.89
C PHE A 141 12.57 -1.32 7.85
N ASN A 142 13.72 -1.76 7.33
CA ASN A 142 14.79 -2.33 8.14
C ASN A 142 15.42 -1.27 9.05
N ARG A 143 15.64 -0.04 8.56
CA ARG A 143 16.15 1.07 9.39
C ARG A 143 15.12 1.56 10.41
N MET A 144 13.83 1.45 10.12
CA MET A 144 12.76 1.60 11.12
C MET A 144 12.70 0.39 12.09
N GLY A 145 13.49 -0.65 11.89
CA GLY A 145 13.46 -1.87 12.72
C GLY A 145 12.11 -2.57 12.67
N LEU A 146 11.42 -2.55 11.52
CA LEU A 146 10.18 -3.27 11.26
C LEU A 146 10.49 -4.64 10.65
N ASP A 147 9.86 -5.68 11.17
CA ASP A 147 9.98 -7.04 10.62
C ASP A 147 9.16 -7.22 9.32
N SER A 148 9.09 -8.44 8.81
CA SER A 148 8.37 -8.79 7.58
C SER A 148 6.84 -8.64 7.64
N SER A 149 6.27 -8.23 8.78
CA SER A 149 4.86 -7.80 8.86
C SER A 149 4.61 -6.48 8.12
N ALA A 150 5.64 -5.64 7.96
CA ALA A 150 5.57 -4.48 7.08
C ALA A 150 5.68 -4.91 5.61
N LYS A 151 4.54 -4.84 4.90
CA LYS A 151 4.37 -5.40 3.55
C LYS A 151 4.52 -4.37 2.44
N LEU A 152 4.93 -4.84 1.27
CA LEU A 152 4.98 -4.13 -0.01
C LEU A 152 3.86 -4.68 -0.90
N VAL A 153 2.85 -3.86 -1.17
CA VAL A 153 1.76 -4.24 -2.08
C VAL A 153 2.17 -3.90 -3.51
N ILE A 154 2.11 -4.87 -4.41
CA ILE A 154 2.40 -4.67 -5.83
C ILE A 154 1.32 -5.33 -6.69
N HIS A 155 1.20 -4.87 -7.93
CA HIS A 155 0.45 -5.58 -8.97
C HIS A 155 1.36 -6.56 -9.71
N VAL A 156 0.77 -7.46 -10.50
CA VAL A 156 1.52 -8.40 -11.35
C VAL A 156 2.34 -7.67 -12.42
N GLY A 157 1.79 -6.59 -12.99
CA GLY A 157 2.49 -5.72 -13.94
C GLY A 157 1.84 -5.66 -15.33
N GLY A 158 2.62 -5.77 -16.40
CA GLY A 158 2.12 -5.62 -17.78
C GLY A 158 1.64 -6.94 -18.40
N CYS A 159 0.79 -6.87 -19.45
CA CYS A 159 0.36 -8.05 -20.23
C CYS A 159 1.40 -8.45 -21.31
N TYR A 160 2.17 -7.48 -21.82
CA TYR A 160 3.21 -7.67 -22.84
C TYR A 160 2.79 -8.56 -24.03
N GLY A 161 1.53 -8.45 -24.46
CA GLY A 161 0.96 -9.17 -25.60
C GLY A 161 0.39 -10.56 -25.28
N ASP A 162 0.87 -11.23 -24.22
CA ASP A 162 0.36 -12.53 -23.79
C ASP A 162 0.31 -12.64 -22.27
N LYS A 163 -0.91 -12.83 -21.75
CA LYS A 163 -1.19 -12.87 -20.32
C LYS A 163 -0.57 -14.12 -19.66
N ILE A 164 -0.64 -15.28 -20.32
CA ILE A 164 -0.13 -16.54 -19.76
C ILE A 164 1.39 -16.46 -19.60
N SER A 165 2.11 -16.07 -20.65
CA SER A 165 3.56 -15.89 -20.60
C SER A 165 3.98 -14.80 -19.60
N SER A 166 3.18 -13.74 -19.43
CA SER A 166 3.48 -12.69 -18.46
C SER A 166 3.25 -13.11 -17.01
N ILE A 167 2.28 -13.98 -16.73
CA ILE A 167 2.13 -14.62 -15.41
C ILE A 167 3.32 -15.54 -15.13
N GLN A 168 3.70 -16.39 -16.10
CA GLN A 168 4.84 -17.30 -15.91
C GLN A 168 6.14 -16.52 -15.67
N ARG A 169 6.34 -15.39 -16.36
CA ARG A 169 7.49 -14.51 -16.13
C ARG A 169 7.48 -13.91 -14.73
N PHE A 170 6.32 -13.45 -14.25
CA PHE A 170 6.19 -12.99 -12.86
C PHE A 170 6.61 -14.07 -11.88
N ILE A 171 6.10 -15.30 -12.04
CA ILE A 171 6.39 -16.44 -11.15
C ILE A 171 7.89 -16.77 -11.15
N ASN A 172 8.51 -16.87 -12.33
CA ASN A 172 9.94 -17.17 -12.45
C ASN A 172 10.78 -16.07 -11.79
N ASN A 173 10.54 -14.81 -12.15
CA ASN A 173 11.27 -13.68 -11.61
C ASN A 173 11.06 -13.52 -10.10
N TYR A 174 9.84 -13.78 -9.60
CA TYR A 174 9.55 -13.80 -8.17
C TYR A 174 10.35 -14.88 -7.47
N ASN A 175 10.44 -16.09 -8.03
CA ASN A 175 11.22 -17.20 -7.46
C ASN A 175 12.72 -16.91 -7.43
N ASP A 176 13.23 -16.03 -8.28
CA ASP A 176 14.63 -15.61 -8.28
C ASP A 176 14.91 -14.46 -7.29
N LEU A 177 13.87 -13.85 -6.70
CA LEU A 177 14.07 -12.76 -5.74
C LEU A 177 14.79 -13.22 -4.46
N PRO A 178 15.62 -12.34 -3.87
CA PRO A 178 16.12 -12.51 -2.51
C PRO A 178 14.98 -12.73 -1.50
N GLN A 179 15.23 -13.60 -0.51
CA GLN A 179 14.20 -14.01 0.45
C GLN A 179 13.63 -12.84 1.26
N HIS A 180 14.43 -11.82 1.58
CA HIS A 180 13.96 -10.67 2.34
C HIS A 180 12.94 -9.81 1.58
N LEU A 181 13.03 -9.75 0.24
CA LEU A 181 12.03 -9.10 -0.60
C LEU A 181 10.74 -9.94 -0.64
N LYS A 182 10.88 -11.24 -0.93
CA LYS A 182 9.76 -12.19 -0.94
C LYS A 182 8.92 -12.14 0.34
N ASN A 183 9.58 -12.08 1.50
CA ASN A 183 8.92 -12.04 2.79
C ASN A 183 8.01 -10.82 3.00
N ARG A 184 8.20 -9.73 2.23
CA ARG A 184 7.43 -8.49 2.34
C ARG A 184 6.43 -8.30 1.21
N ILE A 185 6.60 -8.95 0.06
CA ILE A 185 5.72 -8.77 -1.10
C ILE A 185 4.36 -9.43 -0.84
N ILE A 186 3.29 -8.70 -1.15
CA ILE A 186 1.92 -9.19 -1.26
C ILE A 186 1.33 -8.67 -2.58
N LEU A 187 0.43 -9.43 -3.18
CA LEU A 187 0.01 -9.20 -4.57
C LEU A 187 -1.45 -8.73 -4.63
N GLU A 188 -1.73 -7.73 -5.45
CA GLU A 188 -3.05 -7.11 -5.60
C GLU A 188 -3.59 -7.24 -7.03
N ASN A 189 -4.89 -7.54 -7.16
CA ASN A 189 -5.58 -7.51 -8.46
C ASN A 189 -5.72 -6.08 -8.99
N ASP A 190 -5.83 -5.94 -10.32
CA ASP A 190 -5.87 -4.63 -10.98
C ASP A 190 -7.12 -4.43 -11.85
N ASP A 191 -7.34 -3.18 -12.27
CA ASP A 191 -8.54 -2.70 -12.96
C ASP A 191 -8.58 -2.98 -14.48
N LYS A 192 -7.57 -3.67 -15.03
CA LYS A 192 -7.35 -3.78 -16.50
C LYS A 192 -6.93 -5.15 -17.00
N ILE A 193 -5.96 -5.80 -16.37
CA ILE A 193 -5.21 -6.94 -16.92
C ILE A 193 -5.43 -8.17 -16.04
N TYR A 194 -5.04 -8.11 -14.76
CA TYR A 194 -5.05 -9.27 -13.87
C TYR A 194 -6.23 -9.19 -12.89
N THR A 195 -7.20 -10.08 -13.11
CA THR A 195 -8.40 -10.20 -12.28
C THR A 195 -8.06 -10.77 -10.91
N ALA A 196 -9.02 -10.69 -9.98
CA ALA A 196 -8.91 -11.37 -8.68
C ALA A 196 -8.64 -12.87 -8.82
N ARG A 197 -9.22 -13.57 -9.81
CA ARG A 197 -8.97 -14.99 -10.05
C ARG A 197 -7.52 -15.25 -10.48
N ASP A 198 -6.99 -14.44 -11.39
CA ASP A 198 -5.60 -14.59 -11.85
C ASP A 198 -4.62 -14.41 -10.69
N VAL A 199 -4.81 -13.35 -9.91
CA VAL A 199 -3.94 -13.03 -8.77
C VAL A 199 -4.06 -14.09 -7.67
N LEU A 200 -5.26 -14.59 -7.39
CA LEU A 200 -5.46 -15.68 -6.43
C LEU A 200 -4.67 -16.93 -6.84
N ASN A 201 -4.73 -17.33 -8.11
CA ASN A 201 -4.00 -18.48 -8.61
C ASN A 201 -2.49 -18.30 -8.47
N ILE A 202 -1.96 -17.11 -8.76
CA ILE A 202 -0.54 -16.78 -8.58
C ILE A 202 -0.17 -16.87 -7.09
N CYS A 203 -0.99 -16.28 -6.22
CA CYS A 203 -0.77 -16.26 -4.78
C CYS A 203 -0.75 -17.67 -4.17
N GLN A 204 -1.69 -18.53 -4.57
CA GLN A 204 -1.74 -19.93 -4.14
C GLN A 204 -0.53 -20.73 -4.65
N HIS A 205 -0.12 -20.50 -5.90
CA HIS A 205 1.05 -21.17 -6.48
C HIS A 205 2.36 -20.78 -5.77
N LEU A 206 2.54 -19.50 -5.46
CA LEU A 206 3.74 -18.97 -4.81
C LEU A 206 3.70 -19.05 -3.28
N GLY A 207 2.55 -19.35 -2.68
CA GLY A 207 2.35 -19.32 -1.23
C GLY A 207 2.44 -17.90 -0.64
N ILE A 208 2.01 -16.87 -1.38
CA ILE A 208 2.07 -15.47 -0.95
C ILE A 208 0.67 -14.91 -0.66
N PRO A 209 0.53 -13.91 0.23
CA PRO A 209 -0.77 -13.30 0.52
C PRO A 209 -1.31 -12.47 -0.64
N MET A 210 -2.61 -12.59 -0.88
CA MET A 210 -3.36 -11.76 -1.82
C MET A 210 -4.03 -10.58 -1.12
N VAL A 211 -3.81 -9.37 -1.60
CA VAL A 211 -4.66 -8.20 -1.31
C VAL A 211 -5.78 -8.18 -2.34
N LEU A 212 -7.04 -8.20 -1.88
CA LEU A 212 -8.17 -7.95 -2.76
C LEU A 212 -8.44 -6.45 -2.80
N ASP A 213 -8.40 -5.86 -3.99
CA ASP A 213 -9.03 -4.57 -4.24
C ASP A 213 -10.41 -4.78 -4.87
N ILE A 214 -11.43 -4.32 -4.15
CA ILE A 214 -12.83 -4.52 -4.50
C ILE A 214 -13.22 -3.69 -5.73
N HIS A 215 -12.71 -2.47 -5.85
CA HIS A 215 -13.05 -1.58 -6.97
C HIS A 215 -12.37 -2.05 -8.25
N HIS A 216 -11.12 -2.49 -8.17
CA HIS A 216 -10.43 -3.15 -9.28
C HIS A 216 -11.20 -4.38 -9.75
N HIS A 217 -11.74 -5.19 -8.82
CA HIS A 217 -12.59 -6.31 -9.19
C HIS A 217 -13.85 -5.85 -9.93
N TRP A 218 -14.56 -4.82 -9.46
CA TRP A 218 -15.71 -4.27 -10.20
C TRP A 218 -15.36 -3.77 -11.60
N CYS A 219 -14.13 -3.25 -11.79
CA CYS A 219 -13.64 -2.81 -13.08
C CYS A 219 -13.23 -3.98 -14.00
N ASN A 220 -12.80 -5.11 -13.43
CA ASN A 220 -12.15 -6.21 -14.12
C ASN A 220 -12.38 -7.55 -13.38
N ASN A 221 -13.53 -8.18 -13.63
CA ASN A 221 -13.92 -9.45 -13.01
C ASN A 221 -14.22 -10.59 -13.99
N ASN A 222 -14.28 -10.36 -15.30
CA ASN A 222 -14.73 -11.39 -16.27
C ASN A 222 -16.09 -12.03 -15.92
N ASN A 223 -17.02 -11.28 -15.30
CA ASN A 223 -18.30 -11.77 -14.76
C ASN A 223 -18.16 -12.79 -13.63
N ASP A 224 -17.00 -12.88 -12.98
CA ASP A 224 -16.79 -13.73 -11.83
C ASP A 224 -17.49 -13.16 -10.58
N ASP A 225 -18.16 -14.04 -9.82
CA ASP A 225 -18.67 -13.69 -8.49
C ASP A 225 -17.54 -13.77 -7.45
N ILE A 226 -17.13 -12.61 -6.92
CA ILE A 226 -16.08 -12.53 -5.91
C ILE A 226 -16.37 -13.39 -4.68
N LYS A 227 -17.64 -13.58 -4.32
CA LYS A 227 -18.06 -14.33 -3.13
C LYS A 227 -17.51 -15.75 -3.13
N GLY A 228 -17.40 -16.38 -4.31
CA GLY A 228 -16.85 -17.72 -4.46
C GLY A 228 -15.35 -17.83 -4.15
N TYR A 229 -14.61 -16.72 -4.28
CA TYR A 229 -13.16 -16.68 -4.04
C TYR A 229 -12.79 -16.16 -2.65
N LEU A 230 -13.70 -15.45 -1.96
CA LEU A 230 -13.40 -14.83 -0.68
C LEU A 230 -12.77 -15.78 0.36
N PRO A 231 -13.26 -17.02 0.58
CA PRO A 231 -12.60 -17.95 1.50
C PRO A 231 -11.14 -18.20 1.13
N ALA A 232 -10.89 -18.51 -0.15
CA ALA A 232 -9.56 -18.82 -0.67
C ALA A 232 -8.62 -17.61 -0.63
N ILE A 233 -9.12 -16.40 -0.93
CA ILE A 233 -8.37 -15.15 -0.80
C ILE A 233 -7.92 -14.95 0.64
N PHE A 234 -8.83 -15.10 1.60
CA PHE A 234 -8.52 -14.96 3.03
C PHE A 234 -7.57 -16.07 3.51
N ASP A 235 -7.67 -17.28 2.96
CA ASP A 235 -6.80 -18.40 3.30
C ASP A 235 -5.33 -18.17 2.89
N THR A 236 -5.06 -17.32 1.88
CA THR A 236 -3.68 -16.92 1.52
C THR A 236 -2.92 -16.22 2.66
N TRP A 237 -3.63 -15.77 3.70
CA TRP A 237 -3.06 -15.11 4.88
C TRP A 237 -2.87 -16.02 6.08
N THR A 238 -3.30 -17.28 6.04
CA THR A 238 -3.35 -18.18 7.22
C THR A 238 -1.99 -18.35 7.92
N HIS A 239 -0.89 -18.26 7.17
CA HIS A 239 0.48 -18.38 7.70
C HIS A 239 1.15 -17.02 7.98
N GLN A 240 0.41 -15.92 7.90
CA GLN A 240 0.90 -14.58 8.20
C GLN A 240 0.60 -14.18 9.64
N THR A 241 1.43 -13.29 10.20
CA THR A 241 1.22 -12.72 11.53
C THR A 241 0.09 -11.70 11.58
N LEU A 242 -0.30 -11.15 10.42
CA LEU A 242 -1.35 -10.15 10.28
C LEU A 242 -2.53 -10.73 9.53
N VAL A 243 -3.72 -10.22 9.88
CA VAL A 243 -4.99 -10.53 9.22
C VAL A 243 -4.98 -10.11 7.74
N PRO A 244 -5.88 -10.66 6.91
CA PRO A 244 -6.09 -10.21 5.54
C PRO A 244 -6.14 -8.69 5.40
N LYS A 245 -5.58 -8.19 4.29
CA LYS A 245 -5.68 -6.78 3.90
C LYS A 245 -6.55 -6.68 2.66
N ILE A 246 -7.49 -5.75 2.69
CA ILE A 246 -8.40 -5.42 1.59
C ILE A 246 -8.20 -3.96 1.24
N HIS A 247 -8.24 -3.64 -0.04
CA HIS A 247 -8.29 -2.26 -0.53
C HIS A 247 -9.71 -1.93 -0.97
N VAL A 248 -10.16 -0.72 -0.65
CA VAL A 248 -11.47 -0.23 -1.05
C VAL A 248 -11.38 1.19 -1.59
N SER A 249 -12.00 1.37 -2.73
CA SER A 249 -12.29 2.65 -3.37
C SER A 249 -13.71 2.59 -3.96
N SER A 250 -14.14 3.68 -4.58
CA SER A 250 -15.43 3.73 -5.28
C SER A 250 -15.25 4.44 -6.61
N PRO A 251 -16.04 4.09 -7.64
CA PRO A 251 -15.97 4.74 -8.93
C PRO A 251 -16.32 6.22 -8.81
N LYS A 252 -15.57 7.08 -9.50
CA LYS A 252 -15.81 8.53 -9.50
C LYS A 252 -17.20 8.87 -10.05
N ASP A 253 -17.54 8.25 -11.18
CA ASP A 253 -18.82 8.35 -11.87
C ASP A 253 -18.89 7.23 -12.92
N ASP A 254 -20.06 7.00 -13.52
CA ASP A 254 -20.28 5.94 -14.52
C ASP A 254 -19.35 6.05 -15.73
N LYS A 255 -18.94 7.27 -16.11
CA LYS A 255 -18.05 7.51 -17.27
C LYS A 255 -16.59 7.32 -16.91
N LYS A 256 -16.22 7.57 -15.65
CA LYS A 256 -14.86 7.47 -15.10
C LYS A 256 -14.83 6.38 -14.04
N PHE A 257 -15.39 5.23 -14.38
CA PHE A 257 -15.60 4.11 -13.44
C PHE A 257 -14.31 3.66 -12.77
N ARG A 258 -13.19 3.58 -13.50
CA ARG A 258 -11.87 3.22 -12.95
C ARG A 258 -11.22 4.28 -12.06
N SER A 259 -11.64 5.54 -12.16
CA SER A 259 -11.05 6.61 -11.36
C SER A 259 -11.62 6.58 -9.95
N HIS A 260 -10.78 6.73 -8.94
CA HIS A 260 -11.24 6.78 -7.55
C HIS A 260 -12.05 8.05 -7.28
N ALA A 261 -13.17 7.86 -6.59
CA ALA A 261 -14.00 8.92 -6.02
C ALA A 261 -13.29 9.67 -4.87
N ASP A 262 -13.91 10.76 -4.45
CA ASP A 262 -13.41 11.56 -3.35
C ASP A 262 -13.62 10.85 -2.00
N ASN A 263 -14.73 10.10 -1.87
CA ASN A 263 -15.09 9.29 -0.69
C ASN A 263 -15.52 7.88 -1.12
N ILE A 264 -15.70 6.99 -0.13
CA ILE A 264 -16.24 5.65 -0.36
C ILE A 264 -17.77 5.69 -0.38
N ASP A 265 -18.38 4.94 -1.30
CA ASP A 265 -19.82 4.68 -1.30
C ASP A 265 -20.14 3.65 -0.20
N PRO A 266 -20.91 4.04 0.84
CA PRO A 266 -21.20 3.15 1.96
C PRO A 266 -22.08 1.97 1.57
N VAL A 267 -22.92 2.09 0.53
CA VAL A 267 -23.80 1.00 0.08
C VAL A 267 -22.97 -0.10 -0.58
N LEU A 268 -22.11 0.28 -1.53
CA LEU A 268 -21.23 -0.66 -2.22
C LEU A 268 -20.28 -1.38 -1.23
N PHE A 269 -19.77 -0.64 -0.25
CA PHE A 269 -18.93 -1.23 0.79
C PHE A 269 -19.71 -2.16 1.72
N LEU A 270 -20.93 -1.79 2.13
CA LEU A 270 -21.78 -2.63 2.97
C LEU A 270 -22.14 -3.96 2.28
N ASP A 271 -22.39 -3.93 0.98
CA ASP A 271 -22.64 -5.16 0.21
C ASP A 271 -21.43 -6.10 0.25
N PHE A 272 -20.22 -5.57 0.13
CA PHE A 272 -19.00 -6.36 0.34
C PHE A 272 -18.91 -6.92 1.77
N LEU A 273 -19.17 -6.11 2.81
CA LEU A 273 -19.13 -6.59 4.20
C LEU A 273 -20.08 -7.77 4.41
N ARG A 274 -21.30 -7.69 3.87
CA ARG A 274 -22.29 -8.78 3.94
C ARG A 274 -21.81 -10.07 3.26
N MET A 275 -21.06 -9.96 2.16
CA MET A 275 -20.45 -11.13 1.51
C MET A 275 -19.39 -11.80 2.41
N THR A 276 -18.65 -11.02 3.19
CA THR A 276 -17.60 -11.51 4.10
C THR A 276 -18.12 -12.03 5.44
N LYS A 277 -19.35 -11.66 5.84
CA LYS A 277 -19.93 -11.99 7.15
C LYS A 277 -19.76 -13.47 7.55
N ASN A 278 -20.04 -14.38 6.63
CA ASN A 278 -20.01 -15.82 6.90
C ASN A 278 -18.59 -16.40 6.98
N LEU A 279 -17.55 -15.63 6.63
CA LEU A 279 -16.17 -16.06 6.79
C LEU A 279 -15.75 -16.05 8.27
N ASN A 280 -16.36 -15.18 9.09
CA ASN A 280 -16.01 -14.96 10.49
C ASN A 280 -14.49 -14.78 10.70
N LYS A 281 -13.84 -14.01 9.82
CA LYS A 281 -12.40 -13.72 9.86
C LYS A 281 -12.16 -12.22 9.91
N ASP A 282 -11.36 -11.79 10.87
CA ASP A 282 -10.94 -10.40 10.97
C ASP A 282 -10.14 -9.97 9.74
N PHE A 283 -10.22 -8.70 9.35
CA PHE A 283 -9.42 -8.13 8.27
C PHE A 283 -9.22 -6.62 8.42
N ASP A 284 -8.24 -6.09 7.72
CA ASP A 284 -7.96 -4.66 7.67
C ASP A 284 -8.30 -4.08 6.30
N VAL A 285 -8.92 -2.90 6.31
CA VAL A 285 -9.34 -2.19 5.11
C VAL A 285 -8.48 -0.95 4.92
N MET A 286 -7.86 -0.84 3.75
CA MET A 286 -7.15 0.36 3.31
C MET A 286 -8.07 1.18 2.40
N ILE A 287 -8.41 2.40 2.83
CA ILE A 287 -9.22 3.36 2.09
C ILE A 287 -8.35 4.05 1.04
N GLU A 288 -8.70 3.83 -0.23
CA GLU A 288 -8.00 4.33 -1.42
C GLU A 288 -8.78 5.49 -2.07
N ALA A 289 -9.19 6.47 -1.28
CA ALA A 289 -9.94 7.64 -1.76
C ALA A 289 -9.05 8.90 -1.90
N LYS A 290 -9.55 9.95 -2.57
CA LYS A 290 -8.83 11.22 -2.64
C LYS A 290 -8.84 12.00 -1.34
N ASN A 291 -9.94 11.93 -0.57
CA ASN A 291 -10.06 12.65 0.70
C ASN A 291 -9.38 11.94 1.88
N LYS A 292 -8.69 10.81 1.67
CA LYS A 292 -7.83 10.15 2.66
C LYS A 292 -8.54 9.85 4.00
N ASP A 293 -8.02 10.34 5.10
CA ASP A 293 -8.60 10.27 6.44
C ASP A 293 -10.01 10.85 6.51
N LEU A 294 -10.32 11.96 5.82
CA LEU A 294 -11.69 12.48 5.75
C LEU A 294 -12.66 11.47 5.09
N ALA A 295 -12.21 10.70 4.09
CA ALA A 295 -13.03 9.64 3.50
C ALA A 295 -13.26 8.49 4.47
N LEU A 296 -12.26 8.14 5.28
CA LEU A 296 -12.39 7.15 6.35
C LEU A 296 -13.42 7.61 7.38
N PHE A 297 -13.28 8.82 7.94
CA PHE A 297 -14.21 9.33 8.94
C PHE A 297 -15.63 9.48 8.40
N LYS A 298 -15.76 9.91 7.14
CA LYS A 298 -17.05 9.96 6.47
C LYS A 298 -17.68 8.56 6.36
N LEU A 299 -16.93 7.57 5.88
CA LEU A 299 -17.43 6.19 5.78
C LEU A 299 -17.85 5.67 7.15
N MET A 300 -17.02 5.86 8.18
CA MET A 300 -17.33 5.47 9.55
C MET A 300 -18.63 6.13 10.03
N ASN A 301 -18.83 7.43 9.77
CA ASN A 301 -20.06 8.12 10.11
C ASN A 301 -21.28 7.58 9.34
N ASP A 302 -21.15 7.35 8.04
CA ASP A 302 -22.24 6.82 7.19
C ASP A 302 -22.68 5.42 7.63
N LEU A 303 -21.74 4.61 8.15
CA LEU A 303 -22.01 3.27 8.66
C LEU A 303 -22.63 3.23 10.08
N ARG A 304 -22.65 4.34 10.84
CA ARG A 304 -23.13 4.36 12.25
C ARG A 304 -24.57 3.91 12.43
N ASN A 305 -25.41 4.15 11.43
CA ASN A 305 -26.84 3.83 11.50
C ASN A 305 -27.19 2.44 10.97
N ILE A 306 -26.19 1.62 10.62
CA ILE A 306 -26.40 0.26 10.13
C ILE A 306 -26.54 -0.69 11.33
N PRO A 307 -27.72 -1.29 11.60
CA PRO A 307 -27.98 -2.01 12.85
C PRO A 307 -27.10 -3.24 13.09
N GLU A 308 -26.55 -3.81 12.02
CA GLU A 308 -25.73 -5.02 12.05
C GLU A 308 -24.23 -4.74 12.28
N LEU A 309 -23.83 -3.48 12.47
CA LEU A 309 -22.44 -3.08 12.70
C LEU A 309 -22.26 -2.47 14.10
N HIS A 310 -21.25 -2.94 14.82
CA HIS A 310 -20.88 -2.43 16.14
C HIS A 310 -19.57 -1.67 16.09
N PHE A 311 -19.55 -0.40 16.48
CA PHE A 311 -18.34 0.42 16.47
C PHE A 311 -17.53 0.17 17.74
N THR A 312 -16.27 -0.23 17.59
CA THR A 312 -15.38 -0.47 18.74
C THR A 312 -14.51 0.73 19.07
N ASN A 313 -14.20 1.56 18.08
CA ASN A 313 -13.52 2.85 18.22
C ASN A 313 -13.74 3.70 16.96
N GLU A 314 -13.00 4.81 16.80
CA GLU A 314 -13.20 5.75 15.69
C GLU A 314 -12.88 5.16 14.30
N ALA A 315 -12.05 4.13 14.21
CA ALA A 315 -11.59 3.54 12.95
C ALA A 315 -11.72 2.01 12.91
N SER A 316 -12.61 1.43 13.73
CA SER A 316 -12.85 -0.01 13.77
C SER A 316 -14.32 -0.34 14.02
N ILE A 317 -14.80 -1.40 13.36
CA ILE A 317 -16.12 -1.99 13.56
C ILE A 317 -16.02 -3.49 13.81
N GLU A 318 -17.09 -4.06 14.34
CA GLU A 318 -17.32 -5.48 14.48
C GLU A 318 -18.65 -5.86 13.83
N TYR A 319 -18.62 -7.00 13.14
CA TYR A 319 -19.76 -7.73 12.62
C TYR A 319 -20.00 -8.96 13.51
#